data_AF-A0A9X8P3W3-F1
#
_entry.id   AF-A0A9X8P3W3-F1
#
_cell.length_a   1.000
_cell.length_b   1.000
_cell.length_c   1.000
_cell.angle_alpha   90.00
_cell.angle_beta   90.00
_cell.angle_gamma   90.00
#
_symmetry.space_group_name_H-M   'P 1'
#
loop_
_entity.id
_entity.type
_entity.pdbx_description
1 polymer ?
#
loop_
_entity_poly.entity_id
_entity_poly.type
_entity_poly.pdbx_seq_one_letter_code
_entity_poly.pdbx_strand_id
1 'polypeptide(L)'
;MKKNEIYIDILQVTLPHLRMIASSSFIHRMRDRSAVYETQLIHGFYSLLSHEEFKDDDIRFLNYHCRYYYENCNSKISMLYNDHLKSFSDLFSIIPDDLREKLEWEGPKIV
;
A
#
# COMPACT_ATOMS: atom_id res chain seq x y z
N MET A 1 -10.74 11.79 4.60
CA MET A 1 -9.30 12.10 4.46
C MET A 1 -9.01 12.45 3.02
N LYS A 2 -8.03 13.30 2.77
CA LYS A 2 -7.53 13.54 1.41
C LYS A 2 -6.69 12.35 0.95
N LYS A 3 -6.64 12.09 -0.35
CA LYS A 3 -5.81 11.03 -0.97
C LYS A 3 -4.37 11.02 -0.45
N ASN A 4 -3.70 12.17 -0.49
CA ASN A 4 -2.30 12.29 -0.07
C ASN A 4 -2.11 12.03 1.44
N GLU A 5 -3.10 12.32 2.28
CA GLU A 5 -3.03 12.00 3.71
C GLU A 5 -2.99 10.47 3.90
N ILE A 6 -3.82 9.73 3.18
CA ILE A 6 -3.83 8.26 3.25
C ILE A 6 -2.51 7.66 2.75
N TYR A 7 -1.95 8.19 1.66
CA TYR A 7 -0.62 7.78 1.20
C TYR A 7 0.48 8.11 2.21
N ILE A 8 0.43 9.29 2.84
CA ILE A 8 1.39 9.65 3.88
C ILE A 8 1.26 8.69 5.08
N ASP A 9 0.06 8.32 5.48
CA ASP A 9 -0.16 7.37 6.58
C ASP A 9 0.44 5.99 6.29
N ILE A 10 0.28 5.47 5.06
CA ILE A 10 0.93 4.24 4.62
C ILE A 10 2.47 4.37 4.73
N LEU A 11 3.05 5.49 4.29
CA LEU A 11 4.50 5.73 4.41
C LEU A 11 4.97 5.84 5.85
N GLN A 12 4.19 6.51 6.71
CA GLN A 12 4.53 6.74 8.12
C GLN A 12 4.66 5.44 8.89
N VAL A 13 3.88 4.41 8.56
CA VAL A 13 4.00 3.08 9.20
C VAL A 13 5.01 2.18 8.48
N THR A 14 5.06 2.24 7.15
CA THR A 14 5.91 1.36 6.35
C THR A 14 7.40 1.68 6.52
N LEU A 15 7.79 2.96 6.43
CA LEU A 15 9.20 3.34 6.47
C LEU A 15 9.91 2.97 7.79
N PRO A 16 9.31 3.19 8.98
CA PRO A 16 9.88 2.70 10.23
C PRO A 16 10.01 1.18 10.28
N HIS A 17 9.03 0.44 9.77
CA HIS A 17 9.08 -1.02 9.74
C HIS A 17 10.20 -1.54 8.83
N LEU A 18 10.33 -0.99 7.62
CA LEU A 18 11.45 -1.29 6.72
C LEU A 18 12.81 -0.96 7.37
N ARG A 19 12.93 0.18 8.05
CA ARG A 19 14.15 0.55 8.79
C ARG A 19 14.46 -0.44 9.92
N MET A 20 13.45 -0.89 10.65
CA MET A 20 13.60 -1.88 11.72
C MET A 20 14.15 -3.19 11.15
N ILE A 21 13.58 -3.68 10.05
CA ILE A 21 14.05 -4.89 9.37
C ILE A 21 15.48 -4.69 8.87
N ALA A 22 15.80 -3.57 8.24
CA ALA A 22 17.16 -3.26 7.76
C ALA A 22 18.20 -3.28 8.91
N SER A 23 17.81 -2.82 10.09
CA SER A 23 18.66 -2.78 11.30
C SER A 23 18.78 -4.13 12.02
N SER A 24 17.98 -5.13 11.63
CA SER A 24 17.95 -6.43 12.28
C SER A 24 19.14 -7.34 11.89
N SER A 25 19.27 -8.47 12.59
CA SER A 25 20.30 -9.46 12.29
C SER A 25 20.17 -10.04 10.88
N PHE A 26 21.29 -10.48 10.29
CA PHE A 26 21.30 -11.02 8.93
C PHE A 26 20.30 -12.18 8.74
N ILE A 27 20.20 -13.07 9.73
CA ILE A 27 19.25 -14.21 9.71
C ILE A 27 17.80 -13.71 9.68
N HIS A 28 17.48 -12.68 10.47
CA HIS A 28 16.13 -12.10 10.48
C HIS A 28 15.80 -11.47 9.12
N ARG A 29 16.70 -10.64 8.57
CA ARG A 29 16.52 -10.03 7.24
C ARG A 29 16.28 -11.03 6.13
N MET A 30 17.03 -12.14 6.11
CA MET A 30 16.89 -13.17 5.07
C MET A 30 15.58 -13.96 5.18
N ARG A 31 14.96 -14.01 6.36
CA ARG A 31 13.69 -14.73 6.61
C ARG A 31 12.48 -13.83 6.47
N ASP A 32 12.65 -12.53 6.69
CA ASP A 32 11.58 -11.55 6.56
C ASP A 32 11.15 -11.42 5.09
N ARG A 33 9.85 -11.64 4.85
CA ARG A 33 9.23 -11.43 3.53
C ARG A 33 8.41 -10.14 3.49
N SER A 34 8.12 -9.54 4.64
CA SER A 34 7.29 -8.34 4.73
C SER A 34 7.94 -7.16 3.99
N ALA A 35 9.25 -6.98 4.16
CA ALA A 35 10.00 -5.90 3.53
C ALA A 35 9.91 -5.91 2.00
N VAL A 36 9.83 -7.09 1.39
CA VAL A 36 9.68 -7.23 -0.08
C VAL A 36 8.33 -6.68 -0.52
N TYR A 37 7.24 -7.11 0.13
CA TYR A 37 5.90 -6.67 -0.23
C TYR A 37 5.67 -5.20 0.08
N GLU A 38 6.17 -4.72 1.20
CA GLU A 38 6.03 -3.33 1.62
C GLU A 38 6.85 -2.38 0.75
N THR A 39 8.08 -2.75 0.37
CA THR A 39 8.85 -1.96 -0.60
C THR A 39 8.15 -1.92 -1.96
N GLN A 40 7.61 -3.05 -2.42
CA GLN A 40 6.85 -3.09 -3.66
C GLN A 40 5.55 -2.28 -3.59
N LEU A 41 4.93 -2.17 -2.42
CA LEU A 41 3.78 -1.30 -2.22
C LEU A 41 4.16 0.17 -2.38
N ILE A 42 5.23 0.63 -1.73
CA ILE A 42 5.50 2.07 -1.60
C ILE A 42 6.45 2.66 -2.66
N HIS A 43 7.14 1.85 -3.47
CA HIS A 43 8.17 2.36 -4.38
C HIS A 43 7.67 3.39 -5.41
N GLY A 44 6.37 3.37 -5.76
CA GLY A 44 5.75 4.32 -6.69
C GLY A 44 5.26 5.64 -6.05
N PHE A 45 5.35 5.80 -4.72
CA PHE A 45 4.69 6.91 -4.02
C PHE A 45 5.25 8.29 -4.39
N TYR A 46 6.48 8.37 -4.90
CA TYR A 46 7.05 9.63 -5.38
C TYR A 46 6.22 10.26 -6.52
N SER A 47 5.60 9.43 -7.37
CA SER A 47 4.69 9.91 -8.43
C SER A 47 3.34 10.30 -7.83
N LEU A 48 2.75 9.40 -7.03
CA LEU A 48 1.39 9.55 -6.47
C LEU A 48 1.22 10.80 -5.59
N LEU A 49 2.27 11.15 -4.83
CA LEU A 49 2.30 12.31 -3.94
C LEU A 49 2.59 13.63 -4.67
N SER A 50 2.99 13.59 -5.95
CA SER A 50 3.31 14.81 -6.73
C SER A 50 2.06 15.58 -7.19
N HIS A 51 0.88 15.01 -7.00
CA HIS A 51 -0.40 15.63 -7.34
C HIS A 51 -1.45 15.34 -6.26
N GLU A 52 -2.30 16.33 -5.98
CA GLU A 52 -3.34 16.21 -4.96
C GLU A 52 -4.54 15.37 -5.43
N GLU A 53 -4.92 15.50 -6.69
CA GLU A 53 -6.07 14.83 -7.29
C GLU A 53 -5.75 13.40 -7.71
N PHE A 54 -6.79 12.58 -7.89
CA PHE A 54 -6.66 11.26 -8.48
C PHE A 54 -6.29 11.36 -9.97
N LYS A 55 -5.33 10.54 -10.40
CA LYS A 55 -4.88 10.39 -11.78
C LYS A 55 -4.77 8.91 -12.16
N ASP A 56 -4.47 8.66 -13.42
CA ASP A 56 -4.27 7.30 -13.93
C ASP A 56 -3.19 6.52 -13.17
N ASP A 57 -2.16 7.20 -12.66
CA ASP A 57 -1.13 6.59 -11.81
C ASP A 57 -1.69 6.05 -10.49
N ASP A 58 -2.68 6.73 -9.89
CA ASP A 58 -3.36 6.22 -8.68
C ASP A 58 -4.16 4.96 -9.02
N ILE A 59 -4.87 4.94 -10.15
CA ILE A 59 -5.61 3.76 -10.59
C ILE A 59 -4.67 2.59 -10.87
N ARG A 60 -3.53 2.85 -11.54
CA ARG A 60 -2.49 1.85 -11.73
C ARG A 60 -1.95 1.34 -10.40
N PHE A 61 -1.72 2.22 -9.44
CA PHE A 61 -1.30 1.81 -8.09
C PHE A 61 -2.32 0.89 -7.42
N LEU A 62 -3.61 1.24 -7.48
CA LEU A 62 -4.68 0.45 -6.88
C LEU A 62 -4.88 -0.91 -7.57
N ASN A 63 -4.80 -0.97 -8.90
CA ASN A 63 -4.96 -2.22 -9.66
C ASN A 63 -3.75 -3.16 -9.51
N TYR A 64 -2.53 -2.62 -9.44
CA TYR A 64 -1.31 -3.44 -9.43
C TYR A 64 -0.70 -3.57 -8.04
N HIS A 65 -0.30 -2.46 -7.40
CA HIS A 65 0.48 -2.51 -6.16
C HIS A 65 -0.39 -2.89 -4.95
N CYS A 66 -1.56 -2.27 -4.78
CA CYS A 66 -2.48 -2.64 -3.70
C CYS A 66 -2.97 -4.08 -3.85
N ARG A 67 -3.38 -4.47 -5.06
CA ARG A 67 -3.87 -5.82 -5.34
C ARG A 67 -2.80 -6.88 -5.10
N TYR A 68 -1.59 -6.65 -5.61
CA TYR A 68 -0.48 -7.58 -5.38
C TYR A 68 -0.18 -7.75 -3.89
N TYR A 69 -0.17 -6.66 -3.13
CA TYR A 69 0.01 -6.71 -1.67
C TYR A 69 -1.12 -7.51 -1.00
N TYR A 70 -2.38 -7.25 -1.37
CA TYR A 70 -3.56 -7.97 -0.84
C TYR A 70 -3.52 -9.47 -1.14
N GLU A 71 -3.15 -9.88 -2.35
CA GLU A 71 -3.18 -11.29 -2.77
C GLU A 71 -1.97 -12.10 -2.24
N ASN A 72 -0.81 -11.46 -2.03
CA ASN A 72 0.46 -12.16 -1.75
C ASN A 72 1.00 -11.96 -0.33
N CYS A 73 0.50 -10.96 0.40
CA CYS A 73 0.81 -10.73 1.81
C CYS A 73 -0.32 -11.26 2.71
N ASN A 74 -0.09 -11.25 4.02
CA ASN A 74 -1.12 -11.48 5.05
C ASN A 74 -0.58 -11.08 6.43
N SER A 75 -1.43 -11.14 7.45
CA SER A 75 -1.10 -10.79 8.84
C SER A 75 -0.04 -11.69 9.50
N LYS A 76 0.28 -12.86 8.94
CA LYS A 76 1.40 -13.70 9.39
C LYS A 76 2.72 -13.29 8.75
N ILE A 77 2.68 -12.61 7.60
CA ILE A 77 3.85 -12.13 6.86
C ILE A 77 4.22 -10.73 7.33
N SER A 78 3.28 -9.79 7.33
CA SER A 78 3.49 -8.40 7.77
C SER A 78 2.52 -8.05 8.89
N MET A 79 3.06 -7.45 9.96
CA MET A 79 2.25 -6.88 11.02
C MET A 79 1.42 -5.67 10.56
N LEU A 80 1.81 -5.01 9.46
CA LEU A 80 1.12 -3.86 8.89
C LEU A 80 0.01 -4.25 7.92
N TYR A 81 -0.16 -5.54 7.61
CA TYR A 81 -1.10 -6.01 6.59
C TYR A 81 -2.52 -5.45 6.79
N ASN A 82 -3.08 -5.59 7.97
CA ASN A 82 -4.44 -5.14 8.25
C ASN A 82 -4.57 -3.61 8.22
N ASP A 83 -3.54 -2.88 8.64
CA ASP A 83 -3.58 -1.42 8.63
C ASP A 83 -3.48 -0.88 7.19
N HIS A 84 -2.64 -1.49 6.35
CA HIS A 84 -2.63 -1.19 4.91
C HIS A 84 -3.99 -1.49 4.24
N LEU A 85 -4.67 -2.59 4.59
CA LEU A 85 -5.99 -2.87 4.01
C LEU A 85 -7.05 -1.83 4.38
N LYS A 86 -6.97 -1.24 5.58
CA LYS A 86 -7.85 -0.12 5.96
C LYS A 86 -7.55 1.10 5.09
N SER A 87 -6.28 1.49 4.95
CA SER A 87 -5.87 2.59 4.08
C SER A 87 -6.27 2.38 2.62
N PHE A 88 -6.17 1.15 2.12
CA PHE A 88 -6.66 0.82 0.78
C PHE A 88 -8.17 1.00 0.67
N SER A 89 -8.93 0.49 1.65
CA SER A 89 -10.39 0.67 1.67
C SER A 89 -10.78 2.15 1.69
N ASP A 90 -10.06 2.96 2.47
CA ASP A 90 -10.25 4.41 2.50
C ASP A 90 -9.96 5.04 1.14
N LEU A 91 -8.87 4.66 0.45
CA LEU A 91 -8.58 5.11 -0.90
C LEU A 91 -9.71 4.75 -1.87
N PHE A 92 -10.14 3.49 -1.90
CA PHE A 92 -11.22 3.01 -2.78
C PHE A 92 -12.53 3.79 -2.55
N SER A 93 -12.82 4.18 -1.31
CA SER A 93 -14.03 4.91 -0.96
C SER A 93 -14.10 6.34 -1.51
N ILE A 94 -12.94 6.97 -1.76
CA ILE A 94 -12.84 8.38 -2.17
C ILE A 94 -12.48 8.57 -3.66
N ILE A 95 -12.37 7.49 -4.44
CA ILE A 95 -12.09 7.57 -5.88
C ILE A 95 -13.27 8.24 -6.60
N PRO A 96 -12.99 9.25 -7.46
CA PRO A 96 -13.98 9.87 -8.34
C PRO A 96 -14.67 8.86 -9.28
N ASP A 97 -15.95 9.08 -9.56
CA ASP A 97 -16.77 8.13 -10.36
C ASP A 97 -16.20 7.89 -11.76
N ASP A 98 -15.64 8.90 -12.41
CA ASP A 98 -15.04 8.82 -13.75
C ASP A 98 -13.79 7.93 -13.79
N LEU A 99 -13.07 7.82 -12.68
CA LEU A 99 -11.90 6.94 -12.56
C LEU A 99 -12.26 5.57 -12.00
N ARG A 100 -13.40 5.44 -11.31
CA ARG A 100 -13.86 4.18 -10.71
C ARG A 100 -14.09 3.09 -11.75
N GLU A 101 -14.55 3.45 -12.96
CA GLU A 101 -14.75 2.53 -14.08
C GLU A 101 -13.45 1.86 -14.57
N LYS A 102 -12.28 2.45 -14.26
CA LYS A 102 -10.97 1.91 -14.62
C LYS A 102 -10.41 0.90 -13.61
N LEU A 103 -11.09 0.68 -12.49
CA LEU A 103 -10.68 -0.31 -11.49
C LEU A 103 -10.94 -1.73 -12.00
N GLU A 104 -9.96 -2.61 -11.82
CA GLU A 104 -10.02 -4.02 -12.25
C GLU A 104 -10.52 -4.96 -11.14
N TRP A 105 -10.76 -4.41 -9.94
CA TRP A 105 -11.22 -5.14 -8.76
C TRP A 105 -11.90 -4.19 -7.76
N GLU A 106 -12.72 -4.75 -6.87
CA GLU A 106 -13.54 -3.98 -5.91
C GLU A 106 -12.75 -3.42 -4.71
N GLY A 107 -11.45 -3.73 -4.63
CA GLY A 107 -10.63 -3.45 -3.46
C GLY A 107 -10.64 -4.59 -2.42
N PRO A 108 -9.94 -4.41 -1.29
CA PRO A 108 -9.81 -5.45 -0.29
C PRO A 108 -11.11 -5.68 0.48
N LYS A 109 -11.47 -6.95 0.67
CA LYS A 109 -12.53 -7.34 1.61
C LYS A 109 -11.93 -7.34 3.02
N ILE A 110 -12.31 -6.35 3.85
CA ILE A 110 -11.93 -6.35 5.26
C ILE A 110 -12.69 -7.51 5.94
N VAL A 111 -11.94 -8.47 6.47
CA VAL A 111 -12.45 -9.61 7.26
C VAL A 111 -12.12 -9.38 8.73
#